data_AF-G5E362-F1
#
_entry.id   AF-G5E362-F1
#
_cell.length_a   1.000
_cell.length_b   1.000
_cell.length_c   1.000
_cell.angle_alpha   90.00
_cell.angle_beta   90.00
_cell.angle_gamma   90.00
#
_symmetry.space_group_name_H-M   'P 1'
#
loop_
_entity.id
_entity.type
_entity.pdbx_description
1 polymer ?
#
loop_
_entity_poly.entity_id
_entity_poly.type
_entity_poly.pdbx_seq_one_letter_code
_entity_poly.pdbx_strand_id
1 'polypeptide(L)'
;NTTSHVDKLLDKEDVTLQELMEEDDLLQECKAQNRRLLDFLCQQQCMEHLVHLITHKPPEDMEEKVRFKYPNIACELLTCDVPQINDKLGEDENLFNILYEFLHQEPPLNPLLASFSSKTIGSLIARKAEQVIAFLRKKEEFLTLVLKHIGTSAMMDLLLRLISCVEKQSNASQTLCDLIRLSRDQRNQMQETSEQEDIMITHLFQRCCLVQRILDAWETDKI
;
A
#
# COMPACT_ATOMS: atom_id res chain seq x y z
N ASN A 1 22.26 -30.50 6.11
CA ASN A 1 20.96 -29.96 5.64
C ASN A 1 19.85 -30.63 6.41
N THR A 2 19.36 -29.96 7.45
CA THR A 2 18.09 -30.29 8.07
C THR A 2 17.02 -29.67 7.16
N THR A 3 16.25 -30.49 6.45
CA THR A 3 15.13 -30.03 5.62
C THR A 3 14.10 -29.36 6.54
N SER A 4 13.75 -28.09 6.28
CA SER A 4 12.78 -27.34 7.10
C SER A 4 11.37 -27.94 6.98
N HIS A 5 10.46 -27.55 7.87
CA HIS A 5 9.07 -27.99 7.80
C HIS A 5 8.38 -27.42 6.55
N VAL A 6 8.67 -26.15 6.23
CA VAL A 6 8.28 -25.49 4.98
C VAL A 6 8.70 -26.30 3.75
N ASP A 7 9.95 -26.75 3.68
CA ASP A 7 10.44 -27.52 2.52
C ASP A 7 9.66 -28.84 2.35
N LYS A 8 9.31 -29.51 3.45
CA LYS A 8 8.52 -30.75 3.41
C LYS A 8 7.08 -30.51 2.96
N LEU A 9 6.49 -29.37 3.33
CA LEU A 9 5.16 -29.00 2.83
C LEU A 9 5.21 -28.73 1.33
N LEU A 10 6.26 -28.05 0.85
CA LEU A 10 6.47 -27.78 -0.57
C LEU A 10 6.78 -29.02 -1.41
N ASP A 11 6.97 -30.20 -0.79
CA ASP A 11 7.06 -31.48 -1.50
C ASP A 11 5.67 -32.05 -1.85
N LYS A 12 4.58 -31.55 -1.24
CA LYS A 12 3.22 -31.96 -1.57
C LYS A 12 2.79 -31.34 -2.90
N GLU A 13 2.09 -32.11 -3.74
CA GLU A 13 1.60 -31.64 -5.05
C GLU A 13 0.47 -30.59 -4.93
N ASP A 14 -0.28 -30.59 -3.83
CA ASP A 14 -1.47 -29.78 -3.59
C ASP A 14 -1.31 -28.77 -2.44
N VAL A 15 -0.06 -28.43 -2.09
CA VAL A 15 0.23 -27.47 -1.01
C VAL A 15 -0.44 -26.13 -1.25
N THR A 16 -1.14 -25.64 -0.22
CA THR A 16 -1.84 -24.37 -0.25
C THR A 16 -1.05 -23.28 0.46
N LEU A 17 -1.28 -22.01 0.07
CA LEU A 17 -0.73 -20.86 0.80
C LEU A 17 -1.18 -20.88 2.28
N GLN A 18 -2.41 -21.31 2.55
CA GLN A 18 -2.94 -21.36 3.90
C GLN A 18 -2.18 -22.36 4.78
N GLU A 19 -1.85 -23.55 4.27
CA GLU A 19 -1.00 -24.50 4.99
C GLU A 19 0.37 -23.92 5.32
N LEU A 20 0.99 -23.21 4.37
CA LEU A 20 2.28 -22.55 4.62
C LEU A 20 2.16 -21.45 5.70
N MET A 21 1.06 -20.68 5.69
CA MET A 21 0.77 -19.64 6.69
C MET A 21 0.48 -20.18 8.10
N GLU A 22 0.30 -21.49 8.26
CA GLU A 22 0.22 -22.12 9.58
C GLU A 22 1.60 -22.40 10.18
N GLU A 23 2.67 -22.41 9.39
CA GLU A 23 4.02 -22.72 9.87
C GLU A 23 4.67 -21.54 10.60
N ASP A 24 5.17 -21.81 11.80
CA ASP A 24 5.81 -20.80 12.67
C ASP A 24 7.13 -20.26 12.08
N ASP A 25 7.83 -21.05 11.26
CA ASP A 25 9.10 -20.69 10.62
C ASP A 25 8.93 -20.02 9.25
N LEU A 26 7.71 -19.87 8.72
CA LEU A 26 7.44 -19.31 7.39
C LEU A 26 8.14 -17.97 7.15
N LEU A 27 7.96 -17.01 8.07
CA LEU A 27 8.51 -15.67 7.92
C LEU A 27 10.05 -15.68 8.04
N GLN A 28 10.59 -16.58 8.88
CA GLN A 28 12.02 -16.75 9.04
C GLN A 28 12.64 -17.32 7.76
N GLU A 29 12.05 -18.38 7.20
CA GLU A 29 12.48 -19.02 5.95
C GLU A 29 12.39 -18.05 4.76
N CYS A 30 11.32 -17.24 4.72
CA CYS A 30 11.15 -16.19 3.71
C CYS A 30 12.28 -15.15 3.80
N LYS A 31 12.57 -14.64 5.01
CA LYS A 31 13.66 -13.68 5.25
C LYS A 31 15.05 -14.30 5.03
N ALA A 32 15.19 -15.60 5.28
CA ALA A 32 16.40 -16.38 4.96
C ALA A 32 16.54 -16.66 3.45
N GLN A 33 15.61 -16.16 2.61
CA GLN A 33 15.60 -16.32 1.17
C GLN A 33 15.59 -17.79 0.72
N ASN A 34 14.78 -18.63 1.39
CA ASN A 34 14.55 -20.00 0.94
C ASN A 34 13.97 -19.98 -0.48
N ARG A 35 14.74 -20.48 -1.45
CA ARG A 35 14.40 -20.43 -2.89
C ARG A 35 13.08 -21.12 -3.19
N ARG A 36 12.84 -22.30 -2.62
CA ARG A 36 11.61 -23.06 -2.88
C ARG A 36 10.38 -22.31 -2.40
N LEU A 37 10.49 -21.71 -1.21
CA LEU A 37 9.42 -20.89 -0.65
C LEU A 37 9.18 -19.64 -1.49
N LEU A 38 10.24 -18.92 -1.89
CA LEU A 38 10.10 -17.72 -2.70
C LEU A 38 9.53 -18.03 -4.09
N ASP A 39 9.94 -19.13 -4.71
CA ASP A 39 9.40 -19.59 -6.00
C ASP A 39 7.90 -19.89 -5.90
N PHE A 40 7.43 -20.42 -4.75
CA PHE A 40 6.01 -20.61 -4.47
C PHE A 40 5.27 -19.30 -4.18
N LEU A 41 5.79 -18.48 -3.26
CA LEU A 41 5.14 -17.23 -2.83
C LEU A 41 5.04 -16.21 -3.96
N CYS A 42 6.05 -16.14 -4.85
CA CYS A 42 6.07 -15.18 -5.96
C CYS A 42 5.20 -15.60 -7.16
N GLN A 43 4.51 -16.74 -7.08
CA GLN A 43 3.49 -17.10 -8.08
C GLN A 43 2.34 -16.08 -8.06
N GLN A 44 1.75 -15.81 -9.23
CA GLN A 44 0.69 -14.81 -9.39
C GLN A 44 -0.45 -14.99 -8.38
N GLN A 45 -0.99 -16.21 -8.31
CA GLN A 45 -2.12 -16.55 -7.47
C GLN A 45 -1.80 -16.36 -5.98
N CYS A 46 -0.58 -16.72 -5.56
CA CYS A 46 -0.12 -16.57 -4.19
C CYS A 46 0.00 -15.10 -3.81
N MET A 47 0.65 -14.29 -4.66
CA MET A 47 0.78 -12.85 -4.44
C MET A 47 -0.57 -12.13 -4.41
N GLU A 48 -1.47 -12.46 -5.34
CA GLU A 48 -2.83 -11.91 -5.35
C GLU A 48 -3.57 -12.27 -4.07
N HIS A 49 -3.49 -13.54 -3.63
CA HIS A 49 -4.11 -13.97 -2.37
C HIS A 49 -3.53 -13.19 -1.17
N LEU A 50 -2.21 -13.03 -1.07
CA LEU A 50 -1.58 -12.23 -0.01
C LEU A 50 -2.09 -10.77 -0.02
N VAL A 51 -2.19 -10.14 -1.19
CA VAL A 51 -2.70 -8.76 -1.29
C VAL A 51 -4.19 -8.69 -0.97
N HIS A 52 -4.98 -9.70 -1.35
CA HIS A 52 -6.40 -9.79 -0.99
C HIS A 52 -6.60 -9.90 0.52
N LEU A 53 -5.76 -10.66 1.23
CA LEU A 53 -5.84 -10.80 2.70
C LEU A 53 -5.68 -9.46 3.43
N ILE A 54 -4.93 -8.50 2.87
CA ILE A 54 -4.70 -7.19 3.50
C ILE A 54 -5.65 -6.08 3.00
N THR A 55 -6.46 -6.34 1.97
CA THR A 55 -7.37 -5.37 1.34
C THR A 55 -8.85 -5.72 1.48
N HIS A 56 -9.18 -6.99 1.72
CA HIS A 56 -10.58 -7.46 1.80
C HIS A 56 -10.93 -7.86 3.23
N LYS A 57 -12.16 -7.52 3.64
CA LYS A 57 -12.67 -7.95 4.94
C LYS A 57 -12.70 -9.48 4.98
N PRO A 58 -12.09 -10.13 5.98
CA PRO A 58 -12.18 -11.58 6.10
C PRO A 58 -13.64 -12.00 6.34
N PRO A 59 -14.04 -13.22 5.90
CA PRO A 59 -15.39 -13.74 6.08
C PRO A 59 -15.86 -13.70 7.54
N GLU A 60 -17.15 -13.43 7.77
CA GLU A 60 -17.69 -13.25 9.13
C GLU A 60 -17.84 -14.56 9.91
N ASP A 61 -17.94 -15.67 9.19
CA ASP A 61 -17.99 -17.05 9.69
C ASP A 61 -16.63 -17.59 10.12
N MET A 62 -15.54 -16.92 9.76
CA MET A 62 -14.18 -17.27 10.18
C MET A 62 -13.93 -16.87 11.65
N GLU A 63 -13.25 -17.74 12.40
CA GLU A 63 -12.88 -17.47 13.80
C GLU A 63 -12.11 -16.15 13.94
N GLU A 64 -12.45 -15.37 14.97
CA GLU A 64 -11.89 -14.03 15.16
C GLU A 64 -10.36 -14.00 15.15
N LYS A 65 -9.72 -14.94 15.85
CA LYS A 65 -8.25 -15.05 15.88
C LYS A 65 -7.66 -15.25 14.48
N VAL A 66 -8.32 -16.05 13.65
CA VAL A 66 -7.89 -16.36 12.28
C VAL A 66 -8.06 -15.14 11.37
N ARG A 67 -9.15 -14.37 11.56
CA ARG A 67 -9.38 -13.10 10.86
C ARG A 67 -8.27 -12.05 11.07
N PHE A 68 -7.56 -12.12 12.20
CA PHE A 68 -6.39 -11.26 12.45
C PHE A 68 -5.08 -11.93 12.01
N LYS A 69 -4.95 -13.25 12.20
CA LYS A 69 -3.73 -14.01 11.90
C LYS A 69 -3.32 -13.88 10.43
N TYR A 70 -4.19 -14.23 9.49
CA TYR A 70 -3.80 -14.29 8.07
C TYR A 70 -3.47 -12.92 7.47
N PRO A 71 -4.27 -11.85 7.67
CA PRO A 71 -3.89 -10.52 7.19
C PRO A 71 -2.59 -10.01 7.81
N ASN A 72 -2.30 -10.36 9.07
CA ASN A 72 -1.06 -9.99 9.72
C ASN A 72 0.15 -10.68 9.06
N ILE A 73 0.10 -12.00 8.89
CA ILE A 73 1.17 -12.77 8.21
C ILE A 73 1.36 -12.27 6.78
N ALA A 74 0.26 -12.06 6.04
CA ALA A 74 0.32 -11.55 4.68
C ALA A 74 0.99 -10.17 4.61
N CYS A 75 0.64 -9.25 5.52
CA CYS A 75 1.31 -7.96 5.61
C CYS A 75 2.79 -8.10 5.95
N GLU A 76 3.17 -8.99 6.87
CA GLU A 76 4.58 -9.23 7.20
C GLU A 76 5.38 -9.79 6.03
N LEU A 77 4.80 -10.70 5.24
CA LEU A 77 5.43 -11.22 4.01
C LEU A 77 5.55 -10.14 2.95
N LEU A 78 4.48 -9.39 2.66
CA LEU A 78 4.49 -8.34 1.63
C LEU A 78 5.39 -7.14 1.99
N THR A 79 5.64 -6.93 3.29
CA THR A 79 6.52 -5.84 3.78
C THR A 79 7.89 -6.33 4.22
N CYS A 80 8.21 -7.61 4.01
CA CYS A 80 9.51 -8.15 4.38
C CYS A 80 10.63 -7.61 3.46
N ASP A 81 11.84 -7.58 4.00
CA ASP A 81 13.02 -7.10 3.28
C ASP A 81 13.61 -8.17 2.34
N VAL A 82 12.77 -8.70 1.45
CA VAL A 82 13.15 -9.71 0.46
C VAL A 82 12.98 -9.14 -0.94
N PRO A 83 14.06 -9.04 -1.74
CA PRO A 83 14.01 -8.43 -3.08
C PRO A 83 12.96 -9.05 -3.99
N GLN A 84 12.89 -10.39 -4.08
CA GLN A 84 11.97 -11.08 -5.00
C GLN A 84 10.51 -10.71 -4.78
N ILE A 85 10.08 -10.60 -3.52
CA ILE A 85 8.71 -10.19 -3.17
C ILE A 85 8.49 -8.72 -3.53
N ASN A 86 9.44 -7.85 -3.19
CA ASN A 86 9.35 -6.42 -3.47
C ASN A 86 9.39 -6.12 -4.98
N ASP A 87 10.17 -6.88 -5.75
CA ASP A 87 10.25 -6.80 -7.21
C ASP A 87 8.92 -7.23 -7.81
N LYS A 88 8.42 -8.41 -7.43
CA LYS A 88 7.13 -8.92 -7.90
C LYS A 88 5.99 -7.96 -7.58
N LEU A 89 5.93 -7.43 -6.35
CA LEU A 89 4.91 -6.47 -5.94
C LEU A 89 5.08 -5.10 -6.62
N GLY A 90 6.31 -4.69 -6.90
CA GLY A 90 6.65 -3.42 -7.55
C GLY A 90 6.52 -3.39 -9.07
N GLU A 91 6.52 -4.55 -9.73
CA GLU A 91 6.49 -4.66 -11.19
C GLU A 91 5.14 -5.14 -11.73
N ASP A 92 4.31 -5.74 -10.87
CA ASP A 92 3.01 -6.28 -11.24
C ASP A 92 1.89 -5.25 -11.07
N GLU A 93 1.41 -4.72 -12.20
CA GLU A 93 0.34 -3.74 -12.24
C GLU A 93 -0.99 -4.27 -11.68
N ASN A 94 -1.25 -5.58 -11.74
CA ASN A 94 -2.46 -6.17 -11.16
C ASN A 94 -2.43 -6.12 -9.63
N LEU A 95 -1.29 -6.42 -9.02
CA LEU A 95 -1.14 -6.35 -7.55
C LEU A 95 -1.31 -4.91 -7.05
N PHE A 96 -0.75 -3.93 -7.76
CA PHE A 96 -1.00 -2.52 -7.49
C PHE A 96 -2.47 -2.12 -7.67
N ASN A 97 -3.14 -2.64 -8.70
CA ASN A 97 -4.56 -2.38 -8.89
C ASN A 97 -5.38 -2.90 -7.70
N ILE A 98 -5.10 -4.08 -7.15
CA ILE A 98 -5.82 -4.57 -5.96
C ILE A 98 -5.61 -3.63 -4.75
N LEU A 99 -4.39 -3.15 -4.53
CA LEU A 99 -4.09 -2.15 -3.49
C LEU A 99 -4.78 -0.80 -3.74
N TYR A 100 -4.94 -0.41 -5.00
CA TYR A 100 -5.63 0.81 -5.42
C TYR A 100 -7.15 0.70 -5.22
N GLU A 101 -7.74 -0.43 -5.58
CA GLU A 101 -9.18 -0.73 -5.38
C GLU A 101 -9.58 -0.70 -3.90
N PHE A 102 -8.66 -1.03 -2.98
CA PHE A 102 -8.90 -0.86 -1.54
C PHE A 102 -9.31 0.58 -1.17
N LEU A 103 -8.74 1.58 -1.85
CA LEU A 103 -9.05 2.99 -1.59
C LEU A 103 -10.42 3.42 -2.16
N HIS A 104 -11.03 2.63 -3.05
CA HIS A 104 -12.38 2.89 -3.59
C HIS A 104 -13.49 2.50 -2.63
N GLN A 105 -13.18 1.75 -1.58
CA GLN A 105 -14.16 1.39 -0.56
C GLN A 105 -14.75 2.65 0.09
N GLU A 106 -16.03 2.57 0.47
CA GLU A 106 -16.69 3.68 1.16
C GLU A 106 -16.12 3.86 2.58
N PRO A 107 -15.91 5.10 3.04
CA PRO A 107 -15.55 5.38 4.42
C PRO A 107 -16.63 4.87 5.41
N PRO A 108 -16.23 4.44 6.62
CA PRO A 108 -14.85 4.33 7.08
C PRO A 108 -14.19 3.03 6.60
N LEU A 109 -12.90 3.10 6.25
CA LEU A 109 -12.10 1.91 6.03
C LEU A 109 -11.97 1.10 7.33
N ASN A 110 -11.85 -0.22 7.19
CA ASN A 110 -11.48 -1.06 8.31
C ASN A 110 -10.08 -0.64 8.84
N PRO A 111 -9.93 -0.22 10.12
CA PRO A 111 -8.67 0.32 10.61
C PRO A 111 -7.47 -0.65 10.53
N LEU A 112 -7.73 -1.95 10.68
CA LEU A 112 -6.70 -2.99 10.57
C LEU A 112 -6.20 -3.11 9.13
N LEU A 113 -7.12 -3.29 8.18
CA LEU A 113 -6.77 -3.40 6.76
C LEU A 113 -6.16 -2.10 6.23
N ALA A 114 -6.65 -0.95 6.68
CA ALA A 114 -6.06 0.35 6.36
C ALA A 114 -4.59 0.43 6.82
N SER A 115 -4.29 -0.09 8.02
CA SER A 115 -2.93 -0.15 8.54
C SER A 115 -2.04 -1.08 7.71
N PHE A 116 -2.53 -2.26 7.33
CA PHE A 116 -1.76 -3.22 6.51
C PHE A 116 -1.56 -2.74 5.07
N SER A 117 -2.60 -2.22 4.43
CA SER A 117 -2.54 -1.66 3.08
C SER A 117 -1.62 -0.43 3.03
N SER A 118 -1.77 0.52 3.97
CA SER A 118 -0.88 1.68 4.08
C SER A 118 0.57 1.27 4.32
N LYS A 119 0.83 0.30 5.21
CA LYS A 119 2.19 -0.19 5.46
C LYS A 119 2.79 -0.85 4.21
N THR A 120 1.99 -1.58 3.44
CA THR A 120 2.42 -2.24 2.20
C THR A 120 2.76 -1.24 1.12
N ILE A 121 1.85 -0.30 0.81
CA ILE A 121 2.11 0.79 -0.14
C ILE A 121 3.29 1.64 0.33
N GLY A 122 3.37 1.94 1.63
CA GLY A 122 4.48 2.68 2.24
C GLY A 122 5.83 1.96 2.12
N SER A 123 5.86 0.63 2.19
CA SER A 123 7.06 -0.17 1.94
C SER A 123 7.48 -0.06 0.47
N LEU A 124 6.52 -0.17 -0.45
CA LEU A 124 6.78 0.00 -1.89
C LEU A 124 7.29 1.40 -2.23
N ILE A 125 6.71 2.45 -1.64
CA ILE A 125 7.20 3.82 -1.81
C ILE A 125 8.67 3.93 -1.38
N ALA A 126 9.05 3.31 -0.26
CA ALA A 126 10.41 3.38 0.25
C ALA A 126 11.43 2.61 -0.61
N ARG A 127 11.00 1.56 -1.32
CA ARG A 127 11.89 0.58 -1.98
C ARG A 127 11.82 0.62 -3.52
N LYS A 128 10.66 0.98 -4.06
CA LYS A 128 10.24 0.91 -5.47
C LYS A 128 9.59 2.23 -5.90
N ALA A 129 10.15 3.34 -5.44
CA ALA A 129 9.61 4.68 -5.61
C ALA A 129 9.32 5.03 -7.07
N GLU A 130 10.22 4.69 -8.00
CA GLU A 130 10.05 4.95 -9.43
C GLU A 130 8.84 4.21 -10.02
N GLN A 131 8.70 2.92 -9.71
CA GLN A 131 7.58 2.09 -10.15
C GLN A 131 6.25 2.58 -9.57
N VAL A 132 6.24 2.89 -8.27
CA VAL A 132 5.05 3.44 -7.60
C VAL A 132 4.64 4.75 -8.25
N ILE A 133 5.57 5.69 -8.46
CA ILE A 133 5.25 6.98 -9.07
C ILE A 133 4.78 6.81 -10.52
N ALA A 134 5.39 5.90 -11.28
CA ALA A 134 4.93 5.58 -12.63
C ALA A 134 3.50 5.04 -12.65
N PHE A 135 3.13 4.18 -11.70
CA PHE A 135 1.76 3.68 -11.53
C PHE A 135 0.80 4.81 -11.11
N LEU A 136 1.14 5.60 -10.10
CA LEU A 136 0.30 6.68 -9.59
C LEU A 136 0.00 7.74 -10.65
N ARG A 137 0.95 8.02 -11.55
CA ARG A 137 0.72 8.94 -12.69
C ARG A 137 -0.38 8.47 -13.65
N LYS A 138 -0.68 7.17 -13.69
CA LYS A 138 -1.80 6.62 -14.48
C LYS A 138 -3.13 6.66 -13.73
N LYS A 139 -3.12 6.93 -12.42
CA LYS A 139 -4.30 6.86 -11.53
C LYS A 139 -4.64 8.27 -11.02
N GLU A 140 -5.38 9.00 -11.85
CA GLU A 140 -5.68 10.41 -11.61
C GLU A 140 -6.39 10.65 -10.26
N GLU A 141 -7.23 9.70 -9.80
CA GLU A 141 -8.03 9.84 -8.57
C GLU A 141 -7.29 9.40 -7.29
N PHE A 142 -6.05 8.90 -7.39
CA PHE A 142 -5.37 8.31 -6.24
C PHE A 142 -5.28 9.24 -5.03
N LEU A 143 -4.85 10.49 -5.22
CA LEU A 143 -4.75 11.44 -4.12
C LEU A 143 -6.11 11.80 -3.55
N THR A 144 -7.13 11.94 -4.41
CA THR A 144 -8.51 12.20 -4.02
C THR A 144 -9.02 11.08 -3.12
N LEU A 145 -8.76 9.82 -3.48
CA LEU A 145 -9.13 8.66 -2.68
C LEU A 145 -8.37 8.58 -1.36
N VAL A 146 -7.06 8.89 -1.33
CA VAL A 146 -6.31 8.96 -0.06
C VAL A 146 -6.87 10.05 0.85
N LEU A 147 -7.25 11.20 0.29
CA LEU A 147 -7.84 12.31 1.03
C LEU A 147 -9.26 12.00 1.53
N LYS A 148 -10.07 11.26 0.76
CA LYS A 148 -11.38 10.71 1.20
C LYS A 148 -11.26 9.96 2.52
N HIS A 149 -10.12 9.28 2.74
CA HIS A 149 -9.88 8.46 3.91
C HIS A 149 -8.96 9.10 4.97
N ILE A 150 -8.69 10.41 4.89
CA ILE A 150 -7.69 11.09 5.75
C ILE A 150 -8.00 11.01 7.24
N GLY A 151 -9.27 10.80 7.61
CA GLY A 151 -9.70 10.56 9.00
C GLY A 151 -9.15 9.25 9.59
N THR A 152 -8.65 8.34 8.76
CA THR A 152 -7.97 7.11 9.19
C THR A 152 -6.47 7.38 9.33
N SER A 153 -5.90 7.22 10.52
CA SER A 153 -4.49 7.55 10.81
C SER A 153 -3.50 6.94 9.83
N ALA A 154 -3.73 5.70 9.40
CA ALA A 154 -2.89 5.01 8.43
C ALA A 154 -2.82 5.73 7.06
N MET A 155 -3.88 6.43 6.65
CA MET A 155 -3.92 7.15 5.37
C MET A 155 -3.21 8.50 5.45
N MET A 156 -3.28 9.17 6.60
CA MET A 156 -2.46 10.36 6.86
C MET A 156 -0.96 10.03 6.80
N ASP A 157 -0.54 8.94 7.44
CA ASP A 157 0.85 8.48 7.39
C ASP A 157 1.28 8.10 5.97
N LEU A 158 0.38 7.50 5.18
CA LEU A 158 0.63 7.19 3.77
C LEU A 158 0.86 8.46 2.95
N LEU A 159 0.00 9.48 3.13
CA LEU A 159 0.12 10.77 2.46
C LEU A 159 1.46 11.44 2.76
N LEU A 160 1.89 11.43 4.03
CA LEU A 160 3.18 12.00 4.43
C LEU A 160 4.35 11.25 3.77
N ARG A 161 4.30 9.92 3.69
CA ARG A 161 5.32 9.12 3.00
C ARG A 161 5.39 9.43 1.51
N LEU A 162 4.24 9.64 0.86
CA LEU A 162 4.18 10.03 -0.55
C LEU A 162 4.83 11.39 -0.78
N ILE A 163 4.50 12.39 0.04
CA ILE A 163 5.10 13.73 -0.04
C ILE A 163 6.62 13.63 0.11
N SER A 164 7.11 12.95 1.15
CA SER A 164 8.55 12.77 1.38
C SER A 164 9.26 11.98 0.28
N CYS A 165 8.57 11.06 -0.38
CA CYS A 165 9.14 10.31 -1.50
C CYS A 165 9.33 11.20 -2.72
N VAL A 166 8.33 12.02 -3.04
CA VAL A 166 8.38 12.89 -4.21
C VAL A 166 9.44 13.98 -4.02
N GLU A 167 9.57 14.55 -2.81
CA GLU A 167 10.63 15.51 -2.46
C GLU A 167 12.05 14.97 -2.74
N LYS A 168 12.30 13.69 -2.47
CA LYS A 168 13.64 13.08 -2.62
C LYS A 168 14.04 12.80 -4.07
N GLN A 169 13.11 12.67 -5.00
CA GLN A 169 13.40 12.21 -6.38
C GLN A 169 13.85 13.30 -7.37
N SER A 170 14.22 14.51 -6.92
CA SER A 170 14.83 15.58 -7.74
C SER A 170 13.95 16.18 -8.86
N ASN A 171 12.83 15.56 -9.21
CA ASN A 171 11.78 16.09 -10.09
C ASN A 171 10.46 16.32 -9.32
N ALA A 172 10.58 16.55 -8.01
CA ALA A 172 9.48 16.69 -7.06
C ALA A 172 8.46 17.72 -7.53
N SER A 173 8.97 18.86 -8.00
CA SER A 173 8.21 20.01 -8.46
C SER A 173 7.28 19.66 -9.63
N GLN A 174 7.75 18.94 -10.66
CA GLN A 174 6.93 18.61 -11.82
C GLN A 174 5.86 17.57 -11.45
N THR A 175 6.24 16.54 -10.71
CA THR A 175 5.31 15.46 -10.31
C THR A 175 4.26 15.95 -9.33
N LEU A 176 4.62 16.79 -8.35
CA LEU A 176 3.66 17.44 -7.45
C LEU A 176 2.79 18.46 -8.20
N CYS A 177 3.35 19.25 -9.13
CA CYS A 177 2.55 20.15 -9.95
C CYS A 177 1.53 19.38 -10.80
N ASP A 178 1.91 18.26 -11.40
CA ASP A 178 1.00 17.43 -12.19
C ASP A 178 -0.08 16.79 -11.31
N LEU A 179 0.30 16.26 -10.13
CA LEU A 179 -0.63 15.71 -9.15
C LEU A 179 -1.58 16.75 -8.54
N ILE A 180 -1.10 17.97 -8.28
CA ILE A 180 -1.89 19.10 -7.77
C ILE A 180 -2.80 19.66 -8.86
N ARG A 181 -2.36 19.71 -10.12
CA ARG A 181 -3.20 20.09 -11.27
C ARG A 181 -4.29 19.07 -11.50
N LEU A 182 -3.97 17.77 -11.49
CA LEU A 182 -4.95 16.68 -11.55
C LEU A 182 -5.99 16.80 -10.41
N SER A 183 -5.54 17.05 -9.19
CA SER A 183 -6.43 17.25 -8.03
C SER A 183 -7.32 18.50 -8.16
N ARG A 184 -6.81 19.60 -8.75
CA ARG A 184 -7.60 20.83 -9.01
C ARG A 184 -8.60 20.65 -10.14
N ASP A 185 -8.21 19.97 -11.22
CA ASP A 185 -9.09 19.68 -12.35
C ASP A 185 -10.22 18.74 -11.94
N GLN A 186 -9.96 17.79 -11.03
CA GLN A 186 -10.97 16.95 -10.39
C GLN A 186 -11.87 17.72 -9.41
N ARG A 187 -11.33 18.64 -8.61
CA ARG A 187 -12.12 19.47 -7.69
C ARG A 187 -13.15 20.34 -8.43
N ASN A 188 -12.84 20.76 -9.65
CA ASN A 188 -13.79 21.47 -10.51
C ASN A 188 -14.89 20.55 -11.08
N GLN A 189 -14.67 19.23 -11.12
CA GLN A 189 -15.66 18.24 -11.55
C GLN A 189 -16.49 17.68 -10.38
N MET A 190 -15.91 17.61 -9.17
CA MET A 190 -16.53 17.05 -7.95
C MET A 190 -17.37 18.06 -7.14
N GLN A 191 -17.69 19.23 -7.69
CA GLN A 191 -18.43 20.29 -7.00
C GLN A 191 -19.92 19.95 -6.68
N GLU A 192 -20.30 18.67 -6.67
CA GLU A 192 -21.65 18.19 -6.36
C GLU A 192 -21.78 17.23 -5.16
N THR A 193 -20.72 16.85 -4.43
CA THR A 193 -20.88 15.88 -3.31
C THR A 193 -20.22 16.28 -1.98
N SER A 194 -21.09 16.58 -1.00
CA SER A 194 -20.95 16.49 0.48
C SER A 194 -20.11 17.54 1.25
N GLU A 195 -20.79 18.46 1.95
CA GLU A 195 -20.27 19.60 2.71
C GLU A 195 -19.48 19.26 4.01
N GLN A 196 -19.38 17.99 4.42
CA GLN A 196 -18.75 17.60 5.70
C GLN A 196 -17.27 17.19 5.57
N GLU A 197 -16.88 16.52 4.47
CA GLU A 197 -15.47 16.23 4.18
C GLU A 197 -14.71 17.52 3.83
N ASP A 198 -15.39 18.46 3.20
CA ASP A 198 -14.81 19.72 2.72
C ASP A 198 -14.30 20.58 3.88
N ILE A 199 -14.90 20.53 5.07
CA ILE A 199 -14.44 21.34 6.22
C ILE A 199 -13.10 20.80 6.75
N MET A 200 -12.92 19.49 6.89
CA MET A 200 -11.68 18.91 7.41
C MET A 200 -10.54 19.01 6.40
N ILE A 201 -10.84 18.75 5.13
CA ILE A 201 -9.92 18.88 4.00
C ILE A 201 -9.53 20.36 3.83
N THR A 202 -10.50 21.28 3.85
CA THR A 202 -10.24 22.72 3.81
C THR A 202 -9.50 23.20 5.04
N HIS A 203 -9.72 22.64 6.24
CA HIS A 203 -8.89 22.95 7.41
C HIS A 203 -7.46 22.40 7.31
N LEU A 204 -7.25 21.19 6.80
CA LEU A 204 -5.91 20.65 6.58
C LEU A 204 -5.14 21.51 5.56
N PHE A 205 -5.82 21.97 4.51
CA PHE A 205 -5.25 22.83 3.48
C PHE A 205 -5.08 24.30 3.90
N GLN A 206 -6.01 24.87 4.68
CA GLN A 206 -6.00 26.28 5.10
C GLN A 206 -5.32 26.53 6.46
N ARG A 207 -5.43 25.61 7.44
CA ARG A 207 -4.83 25.79 8.78
C ARG A 207 -3.46 25.13 8.97
N CYS A 208 -3.17 24.00 8.31
CA CYS A 208 -1.84 23.39 8.45
C CYS A 208 -0.80 24.00 7.51
N CYS A 209 -1.19 24.97 6.66
CA CYS A 209 -0.34 25.57 5.66
C CYS A 209 0.44 24.51 4.86
N LEU A 210 -0.09 23.29 4.65
CA LEU A 210 0.73 22.19 4.13
C LEU A 210 1.14 22.46 2.69
N VAL A 211 0.19 22.91 1.87
CA VAL A 211 0.45 23.40 0.51
C VAL A 211 1.30 24.67 0.55
N GLN A 212 1.05 25.57 1.50
CA GLN A 212 1.82 26.81 1.62
C GLN A 212 3.28 26.55 2.07
N ARG A 213 3.54 25.55 2.91
CA ARG A 213 4.89 25.13 3.35
C ARG A 213 5.64 24.41 2.24
N ILE A 214 4.92 23.62 1.44
CA ILE A 214 5.44 23.05 0.19
C ILE A 214 5.79 24.18 -0.80
N LEU A 215 4.98 25.24 -0.87
CA LEU A 215 5.23 26.43 -1.70
C LEU A 215 6.34 27.35 -1.15
N ASP A 216 6.43 27.52 0.18
CA ASP A 216 7.40 28.40 0.84
C ASP A 216 8.81 27.77 0.83
N ALA A 217 8.89 26.44 0.98
CA ALA A 217 10.12 25.66 0.74
C ALA A 217 10.56 25.75 -0.73
N TRP A 218 9.63 26.03 -1.64
CA TRP A 218 9.88 26.16 -3.07
C TRP A 218 10.32 27.57 -3.49
N GLU A 219 9.97 28.62 -2.75
CA GLU A 219 10.48 29.98 -2.98
C GLU A 219 11.86 30.23 -2.38
N THR A 220 12.24 29.50 -1.32
CA THR A 220 13.55 29.67 -0.67
C THR A 220 14.72 29.06 -1.46
N ASP A 221 14.47 28.16 -2.42
CA ASP A 221 15.49 27.61 -3.33
C ASP A 221 15.68 28.43 -4.63
N LYS A 222 15.11 29.65 -4.71
CA LYS A 222 15.32 30.60 -5.83
C LYS A 222 16.34 31.72 -5.56
N ILE A 223 17.22 31.57 -4.57
CA ILE A 223 18.36 32.49 -4.35
C ILE A 223 19.69 31.72 -4.38
#